data_AF-A0A125RB44-F1
#
_entry.id   AF-A0A125RB44-F1
#
_cell.length_a   1.000
_cell.length_b   1.000
_cell.length_c   1.000
_cell.angle_alpha   90.00
_cell.angle_beta   90.00
_cell.angle_gamma   90.00
#
_symmetry.space_group_name_H-M   'P 1'
#
loop_
_entity.id
_entity.type
_entity.pdbx_description
1 polymer ?
#
loop_
_entity_poly.entity_id
_entity_poly.type
_entity_poly.pdbx_seq_one_letter_code
_entity_poly.pdbx_strand_id
1 'polypeptide(L)'
;MKTKFVSLLAILLGLIIIAFPVMGVIGVSSLIGLSILLISIYLLVIGVSIIDYNTRGAILDLFLGIVLLLLSICLIFHPAFLGFLTEISLYLAGIMLIIVSVASLINNRNSRYGFYIGIAGIILGLLYIIIGTYIANPIILGTLIGIWLVINGILKLMDR
;
A
#
# COMPACT_ATOMS: atom_id res chain seq x y z
N MET A 1 -10.51 -20.23 3.30
CA MET A 1 -10.18 -19.94 1.88
C MET A 1 -9.99 -18.44 1.62
N LYS A 2 -10.82 -17.54 2.19
CA LYS A 2 -10.72 -16.07 2.01
C LYS A 2 -9.31 -15.49 2.17
N THR A 3 -8.57 -15.84 3.23
CA THR A 3 -7.23 -15.26 3.50
C THR A 3 -6.12 -15.71 2.53
N LYS A 4 -6.31 -16.80 1.75
CA LYS A 4 -5.30 -17.39 0.85
C LYS A 4 -5.29 -16.57 -0.44
N PHE A 5 -6.50 -16.30 -0.92
CA PHE A 5 -6.76 -15.40 -2.03
C PHE A 5 -6.24 -13.98 -1.74
N VAL A 6 -6.51 -13.42 -0.55
CA VAL A 6 -6.01 -12.08 -0.16
C VAL A 6 -4.48 -12.00 -0.17
N SER A 7 -3.80 -13.07 0.25
CA SER A 7 -2.34 -13.11 0.29
C SER A 7 -1.73 -13.20 -1.11
N LEU A 8 -2.27 -14.06 -1.97
CA LEU A 8 -1.89 -14.16 -3.38
C LEU A 8 -2.16 -12.85 -4.14
N LEU A 9 -3.30 -12.22 -3.86
CA LEU A 9 -3.65 -10.92 -4.41
C LEU A 9 -2.60 -9.86 -4.05
N ALA A 10 -2.17 -9.79 -2.78
CA ALA A 10 -1.14 -8.84 -2.35
C ALA A 10 0.19 -9.03 -3.10
N ILE A 11 0.63 -10.28 -3.27
CA ILE A 11 1.85 -10.61 -4.02
C ILE A 11 1.72 -10.17 -5.47
N LEU A 12 0.58 -10.50 -6.10
CA LEU A 12 0.32 -10.15 -7.49
C LEU A 12 0.29 -8.63 -7.69
N LEU A 13 -0.40 -7.90 -6.82
CA LEU A 13 -0.45 -6.44 -6.84
C LEU A 13 0.96 -5.83 -6.67
N GLY A 14 1.76 -6.36 -5.74
CA GLY A 14 3.12 -5.89 -5.53
C GLY A 14 4.06 -6.15 -6.71
N LEU A 15 3.94 -7.32 -7.35
CA LEU A 15 4.68 -7.65 -8.57
C LEU A 15 4.31 -6.74 -9.75
N ILE A 16 3.02 -6.40 -9.91
CA ILE A 16 2.59 -5.45 -10.95
C ILE A 16 3.29 -4.10 -10.79
N ILE A 17 3.32 -3.56 -9.56
CA ILE A 17 3.98 -2.27 -9.28
C ILE A 17 5.47 -2.31 -9.58
N ILE A 18 6.14 -3.44 -9.32
CA ILE A 18 7.59 -3.58 -9.54
C ILE A 18 7.91 -3.81 -11.02
N ALA A 19 7.15 -4.66 -11.71
CA ALA A 19 7.48 -5.11 -13.06
C ALA A 19 7.11 -4.09 -14.15
N PHE A 20 5.92 -3.49 -14.06
CA PHE A 20 5.38 -2.63 -15.11
C PHE A 20 6.23 -1.38 -15.41
N PRO A 21 6.89 -0.73 -14.42
CA PRO A 21 7.72 0.44 -14.66
C PRO A 21 9.04 0.07 -15.33
N VAL A 22 9.61 -1.07 -14.94
CA VAL A 22 10.85 -1.61 -15.53
C VAL A 22 10.62 -2.01 -16.99
N MET A 23 9.43 -2.52 -17.31
CA MET A 23 9.04 -2.86 -18.67
C MET A 23 8.62 -1.64 -19.52
N GLY A 24 8.59 -0.43 -18.96
CA GLY A 24 8.18 0.79 -19.66
C GLY A 24 6.69 0.82 -20.05
N VAL A 25 5.85 -0.02 -19.43
CA VAL A 25 4.42 -0.12 -19.74
C VAL A 25 3.62 1.06 -19.19
N ILE A 26 4.10 1.67 -18.11
CA ILE A 26 3.44 2.80 -17.44
C ILE A 26 4.39 4.00 -17.42
N GLY A 27 3.84 5.19 -17.71
CA GLY A 27 4.56 6.44 -17.52
C GLY A 27 4.94 6.67 -16.07
N VAL A 28 6.17 7.14 -15.84
CA VAL A 28 6.74 7.36 -14.50
C VAL A 28 5.87 8.30 -13.64
N SER A 29 5.14 9.22 -14.27
CA SER A 29 4.24 10.18 -13.61
C SER A 29 2.99 9.55 -13.00
N SER A 30 2.43 8.49 -13.56
CA SER A 30 1.22 7.84 -13.04
C SER A 30 1.51 6.73 -12.02
N LEU A 31 2.79 6.41 -11.81
CA LEU A 31 3.20 5.29 -10.97
C LEU A 31 2.79 5.43 -9.51
N ILE A 32 2.95 6.63 -8.94
CA ILE A 32 2.64 6.88 -7.52
C ILE A 32 1.14 6.71 -7.31
N GLY A 33 0.31 7.30 -8.17
CA GLY A 33 -1.14 7.14 -8.15
C GLY A 33 -1.56 5.68 -8.28
N LEU A 34 -0.96 4.93 -9.22
CA LEU A 34 -1.22 3.51 -9.40
C LEU A 34 -0.79 2.67 -8.18
N SER A 35 0.34 3.00 -7.56
CA SER A 35 0.81 2.29 -6.36
C SER A 35 -0.17 2.46 -5.19
N ILE A 36 -0.66 3.68 -4.98
CA ILE A 36 -1.68 3.99 -3.96
C ILE A 36 -3.00 3.28 -4.28
N LEU A 37 -3.41 3.24 -5.54
CA LEU A 37 -4.61 2.54 -5.99
C LEU A 37 -4.55 1.04 -5.70
N LEU A 38 -3.40 0.40 -5.95
CA LEU A 38 -3.25 -1.03 -5.68
C LEU A 38 -3.21 -1.33 -4.17
N ILE A 39 -2.63 -0.45 -3.35
CA ILE A 39 -2.77 -0.52 -1.87
C ILE A 39 -4.25 -0.38 -1.47
N SER A 40 -4.98 0.54 -2.08
CA SER A 40 -6.39 0.80 -1.72
C SER A 40 -7.26 -0.43 -2.02
N ILE A 41 -7.07 -1.06 -3.18
CA ILE A 41 -7.75 -2.31 -3.54
C ILE A 41 -7.41 -3.41 -2.52
N TYR A 42 -6.14 -3.55 -2.16
CA TYR A 42 -5.71 -4.52 -1.16
C TYR A 42 -6.41 -4.31 0.19
N LEU A 43 -6.49 -3.07 0.67
CA LEU A 43 -7.16 -2.69 1.92
C LEU A 43 -8.66 -2.97 1.90
N LEU A 44 -9.33 -2.68 0.80
CA LEU A 44 -10.76 -2.96 0.66
C LEU A 44 -11.02 -4.46 0.71
N VAL A 45 -10.22 -5.24 -0.01
CA VAL A 45 -10.37 -6.70 -0.05
C VAL A 45 -10.07 -7.32 1.32
N ILE A 46 -9.02 -6.85 2.02
CA ILE A 46 -8.73 -7.38 3.36
C ILE A 46 -9.80 -7.00 4.38
N GLY A 47 -10.30 -5.76 4.34
CA GLY A 47 -11.36 -5.29 5.22
C GLY A 47 -12.62 -6.15 5.12
N VAL A 48 -13.07 -6.46 3.90
CA VAL A 48 -14.19 -7.41 3.68
C VAL A 48 -13.83 -8.81 4.18
N SER A 49 -12.58 -9.25 4.02
CA SER A 49 -12.17 -10.62 4.39
C SER A 49 -12.13 -10.88 5.90
N ILE A 50 -11.91 -9.85 6.71
CA ILE A 50 -11.78 -9.95 8.16
C ILE A 50 -13.02 -9.47 8.92
N ILE A 51 -14.08 -9.01 8.23
CA ILE A 51 -15.27 -8.42 8.86
C ILE A 51 -15.98 -9.36 9.84
N ASP A 52 -15.98 -10.66 9.52
CA ASP A 52 -16.57 -11.73 10.33
C ASP A 52 -15.76 -12.01 11.61
N TYR A 53 -14.46 -11.67 11.63
CA TYR A 53 -13.52 -12.00 12.71
C TYR A 53 -13.11 -10.79 13.55
N ASN A 54 -12.97 -9.62 12.93
CA ASN A 54 -12.54 -8.38 13.57
C ASN A 54 -13.25 -7.20 12.90
N THR A 55 -14.48 -6.93 13.34
CA THR A 55 -15.33 -5.87 12.77
C THR A 55 -14.70 -4.48 12.91
N ARG A 56 -14.07 -4.18 14.06
CA ARG A 56 -13.40 -2.89 14.26
C ARG A 56 -12.25 -2.71 13.29
N GLY A 57 -11.45 -3.76 13.11
CA GLY A 57 -10.34 -3.74 12.17
C GLY A 57 -10.76 -3.65 10.71
N ALA A 58 -11.81 -4.38 10.35
CA ALA A 58 -12.41 -4.32 9.02
C ALA A 58 -12.87 -2.91 8.67
N ILE A 59 -13.54 -2.21 9.61
CA ILE A 59 -14.00 -0.83 9.39
C ILE A 59 -12.82 0.10 9.14
N LEU A 60 -11.72 -0.04 9.89
CA LEU A 60 -10.50 0.76 9.68
C LEU A 60 -9.90 0.52 8.29
N ASP A 61 -9.73 -0.74 7.89
CA ASP A 61 -9.14 -1.09 6.60
C ASP A 61 -10.03 -0.65 5.43
N LEU A 62 -11.35 -0.80 5.55
CA LEU A 62 -12.32 -0.32 4.56
C LEU A 62 -12.31 1.20 4.45
N PHE A 63 -12.32 1.91 5.57
CA PHE A 63 -12.28 3.37 5.58
C PHE A 63 -10.99 3.91 4.94
N LEU A 64 -9.84 3.39 5.36
CA LEU A 64 -8.55 3.75 4.77
C LEU A 64 -8.51 3.40 3.28
N GLY A 65 -9.00 2.23 2.90
CA GLY A 65 -9.10 1.80 1.50
C GLY A 65 -9.94 2.75 0.64
N ILE A 66 -11.09 3.23 1.14
CA ILE A 66 -11.93 4.19 0.41
C ILE A 66 -11.23 5.54 0.26
N VAL A 67 -10.61 6.05 1.33
CA VAL A 67 -9.86 7.32 1.30
C VAL A 67 -8.71 7.25 0.28
N LEU A 68 -7.93 6.17 0.31
CA LEU A 68 -6.82 5.93 -0.61
C LEU A 68 -7.30 5.76 -2.05
N LEU A 69 -8.45 5.12 -2.26
CA LEU A 69 -9.03 4.95 -3.59
C LEU A 69 -9.39 6.30 -4.20
N LEU A 70 -10.11 7.15 -3.47
CA LEU A 70 -10.46 8.51 -3.93
C LEU A 70 -9.20 9.34 -4.23
N LEU A 71 -8.21 9.26 -3.33
CA LEU A 71 -6.94 9.98 -3.47
C LEU A 71 -6.16 9.53 -4.72
N SER A 72 -6.10 8.21 -4.96
CA SER A 72 -5.39 7.64 -6.10
C SER A 72 -6.01 8.03 -7.44
N ILE A 73 -7.35 8.06 -7.53
CA ILE A 73 -8.07 8.48 -8.74
C ILE A 73 -7.76 9.96 -9.03
N CYS A 74 -7.77 10.82 -8.00
CA CYS A 74 -7.41 12.22 -8.15
C CYS A 74 -5.97 12.39 -8.70
N LEU A 75 -5.01 11.65 -8.13
CA LEU A 75 -3.61 11.66 -8.55
C LEU A 75 -3.39 11.18 -10.00
N ILE A 76 -4.14 10.16 -10.44
CA ILE A 76 -3.97 9.57 -11.78
C ILE A 76 -4.54 10.49 -12.87
N PHE A 77 -5.77 10.98 -12.70
CA PHE A 77 -6.46 11.73 -13.76
C PHE A 77 -6.12 13.22 -13.77
N HIS A 78 -5.79 13.77 -12.61
CA HIS A 78 -5.67 15.21 -12.42
C HIS A 78 -4.49 15.57 -11.51
N PRO A 79 -3.24 15.23 -11.89
CA PRO A 79 -2.05 15.52 -11.08
C PRO A 79 -1.87 17.02 -10.82
N ALA A 80 -2.39 17.88 -11.70
CA ALA A 80 -2.31 19.34 -11.60
C ALA A 80 -3.29 19.98 -10.59
N PHE A 81 -4.38 19.31 -10.21
CA PHE A 81 -5.29 19.80 -9.15
C PHE A 81 -4.59 19.86 -7.79
N LEU A 82 -3.48 19.16 -7.67
CA LEU A 82 -2.60 19.12 -6.52
C LEU A 82 -1.39 20.06 -6.72
N GLY A 83 -1.49 21.19 -7.41
CA GLY A 83 -0.34 22.08 -7.66
C GLY A 83 0.41 22.57 -6.40
N PHE A 84 -0.26 22.66 -5.24
CA PHE A 84 0.39 22.86 -3.92
C PHE A 84 0.77 21.54 -3.24
N LEU A 85 0.11 20.45 -3.64
CA LEU A 85 0.35 19.09 -3.18
C LEU A 85 1.37 18.34 -4.04
N THR A 86 1.95 18.86 -5.11
CA THR A 86 2.86 18.08 -5.97
C THR A 86 4.09 17.65 -5.20
N GLU A 87 4.67 18.56 -4.41
CA GLU A 87 5.76 18.25 -3.48
C GLU A 87 5.29 17.39 -2.30
N ILE A 88 4.08 17.64 -1.78
CA ILE A 88 3.51 16.87 -0.66
C ILE A 88 3.06 15.47 -1.08
N SER A 89 2.66 15.28 -2.34
CA SER A 89 2.05 14.07 -2.88
C SER A 89 3.05 12.93 -2.91
N LEU A 90 4.31 13.29 -3.10
CA LEU A 90 5.43 12.39 -2.99
C LEU A 90 5.48 11.86 -1.55
N TYR A 91 5.50 12.72 -0.53
CA TYR A 91 5.48 12.27 0.87
C TYR A 91 4.17 11.59 1.29
N LEU A 92 3.05 11.95 0.66
CA LEU A 92 1.71 11.47 1.01
C LEU A 92 1.59 9.96 0.87
N ALA A 93 2.16 9.38 -0.19
CA ALA A 93 2.19 7.94 -0.38
C ALA A 93 2.95 7.22 0.75
N GLY A 94 4.10 7.78 1.17
CA GLY A 94 4.89 7.25 2.28
C GLY A 94 4.17 7.35 3.63
N ILE A 95 3.55 8.50 3.91
CA ILE A 95 2.73 8.72 5.11
C ILE A 95 1.57 7.73 5.16
N MET A 96 0.88 7.55 4.04
CA MET A 96 -0.22 6.60 3.95
C MET A 96 0.25 5.16 4.17
N LEU A 97 1.43 4.80 3.64
CA LEU A 97 2.01 3.48 3.88
C LEU A 97 2.32 3.28 5.37
N ILE A 98 2.80 4.29 6.09
CA ILE A 98 2.96 4.25 7.56
C ILE A 98 1.60 4.04 8.24
N ILE A 99 0.58 4.83 7.91
CA ILE A 99 -0.76 4.75 8.52
C ILE A 99 -1.36 3.36 8.34
N VAL A 100 -1.32 2.83 7.12
CA VAL A 100 -1.81 1.49 6.78
C VAL A 100 -1.06 0.41 7.58
N SER A 101 0.25 0.61 7.78
CA SER A 101 1.09 -0.34 8.52
C SER A 101 0.82 -0.31 10.02
N VAL A 102 0.51 0.87 10.56
CA VAL A 102 0.01 1.02 11.95
C VAL A 102 -1.37 0.36 12.10
N ALA A 103 -2.28 0.54 11.15
CA ALA A 103 -3.56 -0.16 11.14
C ALA A 103 -3.38 -1.68 11.12
N SER A 104 -2.42 -2.18 10.33
CA SER A 104 -2.06 -3.60 10.29
C SER A 104 -1.55 -4.13 11.63
N LEU A 105 -0.80 -3.34 12.42
CA LEU A 105 -0.38 -3.72 13.78
C LEU A 105 -1.57 -3.90 14.71
N ILE A 106 -2.57 -3.02 14.59
CA ILE A 106 -3.77 -3.06 15.43
C ILE A 106 -4.64 -4.26 15.04
N ASN A 107 -4.79 -4.55 13.75
CA ASN A 107 -5.65 -5.61 13.25
C ASN A 107 -5.12 -7.02 13.47
N ASN A 108 -3.80 -7.18 13.49
CA ASN A 108 -3.16 -8.49 13.56
C ASN A 108 -2.49 -8.77 14.92
N ARG A 109 -3.00 -8.19 16.02
CA ARG A 109 -2.43 -8.38 17.38
C ARG A 109 -2.33 -9.85 17.83
N ASN A 110 -3.21 -10.72 17.34
CA ASN A 110 -3.22 -12.14 17.70
C ASN A 110 -2.42 -13.03 16.73
N SER A 111 -1.84 -12.45 15.67
CA SER A 111 -1.11 -13.15 14.61
C SER A 111 0.39 -13.07 14.88
N ARG A 112 1.12 -14.19 14.72
CA ARG A 112 2.58 -14.23 14.97
C ARG A 112 3.32 -13.33 13.99
N TYR A 113 2.88 -13.29 12.73
CA TYR A 113 3.52 -12.49 11.69
C TYR A 113 2.88 -11.11 11.46
N GLY A 114 1.71 -10.86 12.04
CA GLY A 114 1.00 -9.58 12.00
C GLY A 114 1.83 -8.39 12.48
N PHE A 115 2.60 -8.61 13.55
CA PHE A 115 3.51 -7.61 14.10
C PHE A 115 4.63 -7.24 13.11
N TYR A 116 5.24 -8.25 12.47
CA TYR A 116 6.32 -8.05 11.50
C TYR A 116 5.85 -7.35 10.24
N ILE A 117 4.64 -7.64 9.75
CA ILE A 117 4.05 -6.97 8.58
C ILE A 117 3.94 -5.47 8.82
N GLY A 118 3.43 -5.07 9.99
CA GLY A 118 3.25 -3.68 10.31
C GLY A 118 4.56 -2.94 10.57
N ILE A 119 5.53 -3.58 11.22
CA ILE A 119 6.88 -3.00 11.38
C ILE A 119 7.58 -2.82 10.03
N ALA A 120 7.55 -3.84 9.18
CA ALA A 120 8.16 -3.77 7.85
C ALA A 120 7.57 -2.60 7.05
N GLY A 121 6.26 -2.39 7.14
CA GLY A 121 5.61 -1.26 6.50
C GLY A 121 5.94 0.10 7.09
N ILE A 122 6.03 0.25 8.41
CA ILE A 122 6.48 1.52 9.00
C ILE A 122 7.91 1.84 8.55
N ILE A 123 8.81 0.85 8.55
CA ILE A 123 10.19 1.01 8.09
C ILE A 123 10.22 1.40 6.61
N LEU A 124 9.47 0.72 5.75
CA LEU A 124 9.40 1.03 4.32
C LEU A 124 8.77 2.40 4.06
N GLY A 125 7.80 2.82 4.86
CA GLY A 125 7.18 4.14 4.75
C GLY A 125 8.13 5.27 5.18
N LEU A 126 8.94 5.05 6.21
CA LEU A 126 10.00 5.98 6.60
C LEU A 126 11.09 6.04 5.52
N LEU A 127 11.52 4.89 5.00
CA LEU A 127 12.47 4.82 3.88
C LEU A 127 11.92 5.53 2.64
N TYR A 128 10.63 5.37 2.35
CA TYR A 128 9.96 6.07 1.26
C TYR A 128 10.11 7.58 1.42
N ILE A 129 9.85 8.14 2.61
CA ILE A 129 9.94 9.59 2.86
C ILE A 129 11.38 10.06 2.66
N ILE A 130 12.36 9.34 3.22
CA ILE A 130 13.79 9.67 3.11
C ILE A 130 14.22 9.62 1.64
N ILE A 131 13.98 8.52 0.94
CA ILE A 131 14.35 8.38 -0.48
C ILE A 131 13.61 9.41 -1.34
N GLY A 132 12.37 9.73 -0.97
CA GLY A 132 11.59 10.76 -1.61
C GLY A 132 12.21 12.15 -1.52
N THR A 133 12.80 12.50 -0.38
CA THR A 133 13.53 13.78 -0.22
C THR A 133 14.79 13.89 -1.09
N TYR A 134 15.54 12.81 -1.25
CA TYR A 134 16.89 12.88 -1.86
C TYR A 134 16.92 12.51 -3.34
N ILE A 135 16.12 11.53 -3.76
CA ILE A 135 16.21 10.94 -5.11
C ILE A 135 14.96 11.29 -5.94
N ALA A 136 13.80 11.43 -5.28
CA ALA A 136 12.50 11.75 -5.89
C ALA A 136 12.16 10.91 -7.15
N ASN A 137 12.76 9.72 -7.31
CA ASN A 137 12.55 8.87 -8.46
C ASN A 137 11.29 8.01 -8.25
N PRO A 138 10.22 8.21 -9.04
CA PRO A 138 8.96 7.51 -8.81
C PRO A 138 9.11 6.00 -8.92
N ILE A 139 10.01 5.49 -9.78
CA ILE A 139 10.25 4.03 -9.92
C ILE A 139 10.68 3.44 -8.56
N ILE A 140 11.63 4.06 -7.88
CA ILE A 140 12.13 3.58 -6.58
C ILE A 140 11.02 3.68 -5.52
N LEU A 141 10.23 4.75 -5.56
CA LEU A 141 9.14 4.97 -4.63
C LEU A 141 8.01 3.94 -4.80
N GLY A 142 7.61 3.67 -6.05
CA GLY A 142 6.64 2.61 -6.36
C GLY A 142 7.15 1.24 -5.96
N THR A 143 8.43 0.93 -6.23
CA THR A 143 8.98 -0.39 -5.86
C THR A 143 8.97 -0.62 -4.35
N LEU A 144 9.20 0.40 -3.51
CA LEU A 144 9.06 0.26 -2.05
C LEU A 144 7.64 -0.15 -1.64
N ILE A 145 6.62 0.45 -2.27
CA ILE A 145 5.22 0.09 -2.06
C ILE A 145 4.97 -1.36 -2.52
N GLY A 146 5.47 -1.73 -3.70
CA GLY A 146 5.35 -3.07 -4.23
C GLY A 146 6.01 -4.12 -3.33
N ILE A 147 7.22 -3.83 -2.83
CA ILE A 147 7.96 -4.68 -1.88
C ILE A 147 7.12 -4.88 -0.62
N TRP A 148 6.52 -3.82 -0.08
CA TRP A 148 5.65 -3.95 1.08
C TRP A 148 4.47 -4.89 0.83
N LEU A 149 3.78 -4.77 -0.32
CA LEU A 149 2.66 -5.65 -0.68
C LEU A 149 3.10 -7.12 -0.82
N VAL A 150 4.27 -7.36 -1.43
CA VAL A 150 4.84 -8.71 -1.56
C VAL A 150 5.16 -9.29 -0.18
N ILE A 151 5.85 -8.53 0.69
CA ILE A 151 6.16 -8.95 2.06
C ILE A 151 4.87 -9.27 2.82
N ASN A 152 3.87 -8.40 2.73
CA ASN A 152 2.58 -8.59 3.41
C ASN A 152 1.88 -9.87 2.94
N GLY A 153 1.88 -10.13 1.64
CA GLY A 153 1.34 -11.36 1.07
C GLY A 153 2.08 -12.62 1.49
N ILE A 154 3.42 -12.61 1.46
CA ILE A 154 4.25 -13.76 1.88
C ILE A 154 4.06 -14.05 3.36
N LEU A 155 4.12 -13.04 4.22
CA LEU A 155 3.99 -13.22 5.67
C LEU A 155 2.57 -13.69 6.06
N LYS A 156 1.51 -13.23 5.40
CA LYS A 156 0.15 -13.75 5.61
C LYS A 156 -0.05 -15.18 5.08
N LEU A 157 0.74 -15.59 4.09
CA LEU A 157 0.79 -16.98 3.66
C LEU A 157 1.46 -17.89 4.70
N MET A 158 2.51 -17.39 5.37
CA MET A 158 3.27 -18.11 6.40
C MET A 158 2.58 -18.17 7.77
N ASP A 159 1.70 -17.22 8.09
CA ASP A 159 0.94 -17.17 9.35
C ASP A 159 -0.25 -18.15 9.42
N ARG A 160 -0.25 -19.16 8.55
CA ARG A 160 -1.32 -20.15 8.39
C ARG A 160 -0.97 -21.49 9.02
#